data_AF-A0A1F8FY74-F1
#
_entry.id   AF-A0A1F8FY74-F1
#
_cell.length_a   1.000
_cell.length_b   1.000
_cell.length_c   1.000
_cell.angle_alpha   90.00
_cell.angle_beta   90.00
_cell.angle_gamma   90.00
#
_symmetry.space_group_name_H-M   'P 1'
#
loop_
_entity.id
_entity.type
_entity.pdbx_description
1 polymer ?
#
loop_
_entity_poly.entity_id
_entity_poly.type
_entity_poly.pdbx_seq_one_letter_code
_entity_poly.pdbx_strand_id
1 'polypeptide(L)'
;MKDLNRVIVGNVVLHGIGIRKFLKKSCYYLSYDPEKETITFKGDGGELLMEVRNASHESAVKLSEQLGLERSNNLSVCDWSKWNPQAELEHDGSEDADRLQAEIQKVGIPLKVRSSSSLVLLFGGNYRKDCGFSIDQMLNVVRVAAERYQSHLSTTP
;
A
#
# COMPACT_ATOMS: atom_id res chain seq x y z
N MET A 1 -26.70 4.16 10.03
CA MET A 1 -25.52 3.47 10.61
C MET A 1 -25.88 2.02 10.93
N LYS A 2 -26.19 1.21 9.92
CA LYS A 2 -26.45 -0.22 10.09
C LYS A 2 -25.13 -0.97 9.85
N ASP A 3 -24.74 -1.74 10.85
CA ASP A 3 -23.73 -2.80 10.85
C ASP A 3 -22.32 -2.44 10.36
N LEU A 4 -21.58 -1.69 11.18
CA LEU A 4 -20.12 -1.82 11.17
C LEU A 4 -19.78 -3.21 11.75
N ASN A 5 -19.53 -4.19 10.88
CA ASN A 5 -19.02 -5.50 11.28
C ASN A 5 -17.79 -5.30 12.20
N ARG A 6 -17.83 -5.94 13.36
CA ARG A 6 -16.82 -5.84 14.41
C ARG A 6 -16.10 -7.18 14.54
N VAL A 7 -14.81 -7.15 14.84
CA VAL A 7 -14.02 -8.30 15.24
C VAL A 7 -13.54 -8.04 16.66
N ILE A 8 -13.79 -8.99 17.56
CA ILE A 8 -13.20 -8.98 18.89
C ILE A 8 -11.83 -9.63 18.75
N VAL A 9 -10.78 -8.89 19.10
CA VAL A 9 -9.40 -9.36 19.05
C VAL A 9 -8.80 -9.17 20.43
N GLY A 10 -8.60 -10.27 21.16
CA GLY A 10 -8.28 -10.21 22.59
C GLY A 10 -9.34 -9.40 23.34
N ASN A 11 -8.90 -8.30 23.98
CA ASN A 11 -9.76 -7.40 24.77
C ASN A 11 -10.23 -6.15 23.98
N VAL A 12 -9.93 -6.06 22.68
CA VAL A 12 -10.21 -4.87 21.86
C VAL A 12 -11.25 -5.22 20.80
N VAL A 13 -12.16 -4.28 20.54
CA VAL A 13 -13.14 -4.39 19.45
C VAL A 13 -12.64 -3.57 18.26
N LEU A 14 -12.34 -4.23 17.15
CA LEU A 14 -11.91 -3.59 15.92
C LEU A 14 -13.05 -3.56 14.90
N HIS A 15 -13.22 -2.40 14.27
CA HIS A 15 -14.17 -2.22 13.18
C HIS A 15 -13.44 -2.33 11.85
N GLY A 16 -13.22 -3.55 11.36
CA GLY A 16 -12.42 -3.82 10.15
C GLY A 16 -12.86 -3.01 8.93
N ILE A 17 -14.17 -2.85 8.73
CA ILE A 17 -14.72 -2.02 7.64
C ILE A 17 -14.35 -0.53 7.80
N GLY A 18 -14.36 -0.01 9.03
CA GLY A 18 -13.99 1.37 9.30
C GLY A 18 -12.50 1.61 9.01
N ILE A 19 -11.64 0.70 9.46
CA ILE A 19 -10.21 0.72 9.22
C ILE A 19 -9.92 0.64 7.71
N ARG A 20 -10.58 -0.28 6.99
CA ARG A 20 -10.46 -0.43 5.53
C ARG A 20 -10.80 0.86 4.79
N LYS A 21 -11.88 1.54 5.18
CA LYS A 21 -12.29 2.82 4.57
C LYS A 21 -11.26 3.91 4.82
N PHE A 22 -10.71 3.98 6.03
CA PHE A 22 -9.69 4.95 6.38
C PHE A 22 -8.37 4.71 5.63
N LEU A 23 -7.96 3.44 5.48
CA LEU A 23 -6.69 3.04 4.87
C LEU A 23 -6.81 2.67 3.39
N LYS A 24 -7.90 3.06 2.70
CA LYS A 24 -8.19 2.59 1.33
C LYS A 24 -7.01 2.79 0.36
N LYS A 25 -6.25 3.88 0.51
CA LYS A 25 -5.13 4.29 -0.36
C LYS A 25 -3.74 3.92 0.17
N SER A 26 -3.65 3.27 1.31
CA SER A 26 -2.37 2.97 1.97
C SER A 26 -2.00 1.50 1.79
N CYS A 27 -0.71 1.20 1.70
CA CYS A 27 -0.21 -0.16 1.92
C CYS A 27 -0.28 -0.47 3.42
N TYR A 28 -0.81 -1.63 3.77
CA TYR A 28 -0.80 -2.08 5.15
C TYR A 28 -0.75 -3.61 5.24
N TYR A 29 -0.23 -4.07 6.35
CA TYR A 29 0.13 -5.46 6.59
C TYR A 29 -0.48 -5.90 7.93
N LEU A 30 -0.94 -7.13 7.95
CA LEU A 30 -1.41 -7.82 9.14
C LEU A 30 -0.59 -9.10 9.28
N SER A 31 0.01 -9.32 10.43
CA SER A 31 0.71 -10.57 10.74
C SER A 31 0.22 -11.16 12.05
N TYR A 32 0.20 -12.48 12.15
CA TYR A 32 -0.12 -13.21 13.38
C TYR A 32 1.06 -14.08 13.83
N ASP A 33 1.53 -13.87 15.06
CA ASP A 33 2.55 -14.68 15.71
C ASP A 33 1.85 -15.74 16.59
N PRO A 34 1.88 -17.04 16.23
CA PRO A 34 1.20 -18.10 16.99
C PRO A 34 1.87 -18.41 18.33
N GLU A 35 3.17 -18.15 18.47
CA GLU A 35 3.90 -18.42 19.73
C GLU A 35 3.59 -17.37 20.78
N LYS A 36 3.36 -16.12 20.33
CA LYS A 36 3.05 -14.98 21.20
C LYS A 36 1.56 -14.64 21.25
N GLU A 37 0.72 -15.36 20.52
CA GLU A 37 -0.71 -15.07 20.34
C GLU A 37 -0.96 -13.57 20.05
N THR A 38 -0.19 -13.03 19.11
CA THR A 38 -0.14 -11.58 18.87
C THR A 38 -0.45 -11.25 17.43
N ILE A 39 -1.38 -10.32 17.22
CA ILE A 39 -1.67 -9.72 15.92
C ILE A 39 -0.95 -8.39 15.81
N THR A 40 -0.21 -8.20 14.73
CA THR A 40 0.52 -6.98 14.43
C THR A 40 -0.05 -6.32 13.19
N PHE A 41 -0.34 -5.03 13.28
CA PHE A 41 -0.79 -4.21 12.17
C PHE A 41 0.30 -3.19 11.83
N LYS A 42 0.78 -3.20 10.59
CA LYS A 42 1.87 -2.33 10.13
C LYS A 42 1.44 -1.48 8.94
N GLY A 43 1.95 -0.26 8.90
CA GLY A 43 1.77 0.67 7.80
C GLY A 43 2.82 0.50 6.71
N ASP A 44 2.72 1.35 5.70
CA ASP A 44 3.70 1.46 4.63
C ASP A 44 5.10 1.76 5.20
N GLY A 45 6.13 1.05 4.72
CA GLY A 45 7.49 1.11 5.28
C GLY A 45 7.74 0.28 6.54
N GLY A 46 6.76 -0.50 7.01
CA GLY A 46 6.93 -1.47 8.10
C GLY A 46 6.75 -0.90 9.52
N GLU A 47 6.29 0.35 9.63
CA GLU A 47 6.00 0.99 10.91
C GLU A 47 4.86 0.25 11.64
N LEU A 48 5.05 0.00 12.94
CA LEU A 48 4.03 -0.62 13.79
C LEU A 48 2.92 0.39 14.09
N LEU A 49 1.71 0.12 13.61
CA LEU A 49 0.53 0.94 13.89
C LEU A 49 -0.22 0.46 15.13
N MET A 50 -0.33 -0.86 15.30
CA MET A 50 -1.05 -1.46 16.41
C MET A 50 -0.56 -2.89 16.65
N GLU A 51 -0.49 -3.27 17.92
CA GLU A 51 -0.26 -4.64 18.36
C GLU A 51 -1.43 -5.05 19.27
N VAL A 52 -1.99 -6.23 19.02
CA VAL A 52 -3.04 -6.82 19.88
C VAL A 52 -2.55 -8.17 20.37
N ARG A 53 -2.38 -8.27 21.69
CA ARG A 53 -1.96 -9.49 22.39
C ARG A 53 -3.16 -10.34 22.80
N ASN A 54 -2.92 -11.60 23.14
CA ASN A 54 -3.95 -12.58 23.51
C ASN A 54 -5.01 -12.72 22.41
N ALA A 55 -4.56 -12.71 21.15
CA ALA A 55 -5.39 -12.82 19.97
C ALA A 55 -5.28 -14.23 19.39
N SER A 56 -6.38 -14.76 18.87
CA SER A 56 -6.38 -16.07 18.22
C SER A 56 -6.08 -15.94 16.72
N HIS A 57 -5.54 -17.01 16.12
CA HIS A 57 -5.39 -17.11 14.66
C HIS A 57 -6.72 -16.88 13.92
N GLU A 58 -7.82 -17.42 14.45
CA GLU A 58 -9.16 -17.23 13.88
C GLU A 58 -9.57 -15.75 13.85
N SER A 59 -9.23 -14.99 14.89
CA SER A 59 -9.47 -13.55 14.94
C SER A 59 -8.64 -12.81 13.90
N ALA A 60 -7.39 -13.24 13.67
CA ALA A 60 -6.53 -12.68 12.62
C ALA A 60 -7.11 -12.92 11.22
N VAL A 61 -7.56 -14.15 10.94
CA VAL A 61 -8.20 -14.51 9.67
C VAL A 61 -9.44 -13.66 9.43
N LYS A 62 -10.37 -13.61 10.40
CA LYS A 62 -11.60 -12.79 10.29
C LYS A 62 -11.30 -11.31 10.08
N LEU A 63 -10.29 -10.78 10.77
CA LEU A 63 -9.87 -9.39 10.60
C LEU A 63 -9.29 -9.14 9.20
N SER A 64 -8.46 -10.06 8.69
CA SER A 64 -7.88 -9.97 7.36
C SER A 64 -8.95 -9.92 6.26
N GLU A 65 -9.99 -10.75 6.38
CA GLU A 65 -11.12 -10.80 5.45
C GLU A 65 -11.92 -9.50 5.48
N GLN A 66 -12.24 -8.98 6.68
CA GLN A 66 -12.97 -7.72 6.81
C GLN A 66 -12.18 -6.51 6.28
N LEU A 67 -10.86 -6.56 6.40
CA LEU A 67 -9.94 -5.56 5.85
C LEU A 67 -9.71 -5.71 4.35
N GLY A 68 -10.19 -6.80 3.73
CA GLY A 68 -9.96 -7.10 2.32
C GLY A 68 -8.50 -7.34 2.00
N LEU A 69 -7.76 -7.97 2.92
CA LEU A 69 -6.35 -8.31 2.73
C LEU A 69 -6.19 -9.63 1.98
N GLU A 70 -5.15 -9.71 1.16
CA GLU A 70 -4.75 -10.93 0.49
C GLU A 70 -3.62 -11.61 1.27
N ARG A 71 -3.51 -12.93 1.19
CA ARG A 71 -2.36 -13.62 1.77
C ARG A 71 -1.08 -13.19 1.03
N SER A 72 -0.06 -12.86 1.79
CA SER A 72 1.22 -12.47 1.18
C SER A 72 1.89 -13.70 0.59
N ASN A 73 2.24 -13.66 -0.69
CA ASN A 73 2.75 -14.81 -1.45
C ASN A 73 4.07 -15.42 -0.92
N ASN A 74 4.78 -14.75 0.00
CA ASN A 74 6.21 -15.01 0.21
C ASN A 74 6.68 -15.39 1.62
N LEU A 75 5.90 -15.33 2.73
CA LEU A 75 6.55 -15.43 4.07
C LEU A 75 5.87 -16.24 5.18
N SER A 76 4.54 -16.37 5.28
CA SER A 76 3.91 -17.33 6.21
C SER A 76 2.41 -17.49 5.96
N VAL A 77 1.78 -18.55 6.50
CA VAL A 77 0.30 -18.72 6.52
C VAL A 77 -0.40 -17.62 7.34
N CYS A 78 0.37 -16.85 8.10
CA CYS A 78 -0.09 -15.87 9.08
C CYS A 78 0.18 -14.43 8.66
N ASP A 79 0.52 -14.18 7.39
CA ASP A 79 0.77 -12.83 6.86
C ASP A 79 -0.23 -12.46 5.75
N TRP A 80 -0.89 -11.33 5.93
CA TRP A 80 -1.81 -10.74 4.98
C TRP A 80 -1.42 -9.31 4.66
N SER A 81 -1.62 -8.89 3.43
CA SER A 81 -1.31 -7.54 2.99
C SER A 81 -2.30 -7.02 1.98
N LYS A 82 -2.43 -5.70 1.94
CA LYS A 82 -3.04 -4.99 0.82
C LYS A 82 -1.94 -4.18 0.19
N TRP A 83 -1.46 -4.67 -0.96
CA TRP A 83 -0.52 -3.93 -1.76
C TRP A 83 -1.29 -2.93 -2.62
N ASN A 84 -1.02 -1.65 -2.40
CA ASN A 84 -1.47 -0.59 -3.29
C ASN A 84 -0.27 -0.20 -4.18
N PRO A 85 -0.42 -0.19 -5.52
CA PRO A 85 0.63 0.31 -6.39
C PRO A 85 1.02 1.74 -5.99
N GLN A 86 2.29 1.94 -5.65
CA GLN A 86 2.87 3.25 -5.33
C GLN A 86 4.00 3.54 -6.33
N ALA A 87 4.06 4.78 -6.80
CA ALA A 87 5.20 5.27 -7.58
C ALA A 87 6.33 5.67 -6.64
N GLU A 88 7.57 5.31 -6.98
CA GLU A 88 8.75 5.94 -6.38
C GLU A 88 9.43 6.82 -7.43
N LEU A 89 9.78 8.04 -7.02
CA LEU A 89 10.50 9.00 -7.83
C LEU A 89 11.83 9.32 -7.15
N GLU A 90 12.91 8.99 -7.81
CA GLU A 90 14.22 9.52 -7.51
C GLU A 90 14.37 10.86 -8.23
N HIS A 91 14.43 11.93 -7.44
CA HIS A 91 14.39 13.30 -7.90
C HIS A 91 15.81 13.88 -7.97
N ASP A 92 16.23 14.34 -9.15
CA ASP A 92 17.56 14.91 -9.40
C ASP A 92 17.62 16.45 -9.31
N GLY A 93 16.48 17.09 -9.04
CA GLY A 93 16.37 18.54 -8.92
C GLY A 93 16.14 19.26 -10.25
N SER A 94 15.94 18.51 -11.34
CA SER A 94 15.60 19.09 -12.65
C SER A 94 14.11 19.46 -12.76
N GLU A 95 13.80 20.41 -13.64
CA GLU A 95 12.40 20.76 -13.99
C GLU A 95 11.62 19.56 -14.54
N ASP A 96 12.30 18.62 -15.20
CA ASP A 96 11.69 17.37 -15.66
C ASP A 96 11.21 16.51 -14.48
N ALA A 97 12.00 16.43 -13.41
CA ALA A 97 11.64 15.70 -12.21
C ALA A 97 10.44 16.36 -11.51
N ASP A 98 10.43 17.69 -11.41
CA ASP A 98 9.29 18.45 -10.86
C ASP A 98 8.01 18.23 -11.69
N ARG A 99 8.13 18.26 -13.03
CA ARG A 99 7.02 18.02 -13.96
C ARG A 99 6.48 16.60 -13.82
N LEU A 100 7.34 15.61 -13.66
CA LEU A 100 6.94 14.22 -13.46
C LEU A 100 6.23 14.04 -12.11
N GLN A 101 6.79 14.61 -11.04
CA GLN A 101 6.18 14.61 -9.71
C GLN A 101 4.78 15.22 -9.73
N ALA A 102 4.62 16.39 -10.36
CA ALA A 102 3.34 17.08 -10.47
C ALA A 102 2.29 16.25 -11.22
N GLU A 103 2.66 15.61 -12.33
CA GLU A 103 1.72 14.77 -13.09
C GLU A 103 1.29 13.52 -12.28
N ILE A 104 2.23 12.85 -11.58
CA ILE A 104 1.90 11.70 -10.71
C ILE A 104 0.91 12.09 -9.62
N GLN A 105 1.16 13.23 -8.95
CA GLN A 105 0.27 13.74 -7.91
C GLN A 105 -1.11 14.11 -8.47
N LYS A 106 -1.15 14.74 -9.65
CA LYS A 106 -2.39 15.12 -10.34
C LYS A 106 -3.27 13.92 -10.68
N VAL A 107 -2.67 12.80 -11.09
CA VAL A 107 -3.43 11.57 -11.39
C VAL A 107 -3.78 10.76 -10.13
N GLY A 108 -3.34 11.20 -8.95
CA GLY A 108 -3.72 10.63 -7.66
C GLY A 108 -3.08 9.29 -7.34
N ILE A 109 -1.94 8.96 -7.99
CA ILE A 109 -1.12 7.79 -7.63
C ILE A 109 -0.32 8.15 -6.38
N PRO A 110 -0.32 7.33 -5.32
CA PRO A 110 0.57 7.50 -4.18
C PRO A 110 2.02 7.58 -4.64
N LEU A 111 2.77 8.56 -4.14
CA LEU A 111 4.13 8.85 -4.57
C LEU A 111 5.08 8.92 -3.38
N LYS A 112 6.19 8.19 -3.47
CA LYS A 112 7.36 8.33 -2.59
C LYS A 112 8.47 9.05 -3.34
N VAL A 113 8.94 10.17 -2.81
CA VAL A 113 10.02 10.94 -3.42
C VAL A 113 11.30 10.77 -2.62
N ARG A 114 12.43 10.56 -3.29
CA ARG A 114 13.76 10.52 -2.68
C ARG A 114 14.72 11.37 -3.50
N SER A 115 15.64 12.06 -2.84
CA SER A 115 16.70 12.79 -3.55
C SER A 115 17.67 11.81 -4.19
N SER A 116 18.11 12.08 -5.42
CA SER A 116 19.08 11.27 -6.15
C SER A 116 19.91 12.16 -7.08
N SER A 117 20.97 11.60 -7.68
CA SER A 117 21.76 12.25 -8.73
C SER A 117 21.19 12.03 -10.13
N SER A 118 20.12 11.23 -10.27
CA SER A 118 19.50 10.92 -11.56
C SER A 118 17.99 10.77 -11.43
N LEU A 119 17.26 11.21 -12.45
CA LEU A 119 15.82 11.01 -12.55
C LEU A 119 15.48 9.54 -12.81
N VAL A 120 14.80 8.91 -11.84
CA VAL A 120 14.29 7.54 -11.94
C VAL A 120 12.83 7.47 -11.49
N LEU A 121 11.98 6.83 -12.30
CA LEU A 121 10.63 6.46 -11.94
C LEU A 121 10.54 4.94 -11.75
N LEU A 122 10.07 4.52 -10.58
CA LEU A 122 9.76 3.11 -10.28
C LEU A 122 8.24 2.95 -10.18
N PHE A 123 7.64 2.27 -11.16
CA PHE A 123 6.22 1.94 -11.14
C PHE A 123 5.91 0.75 -12.06
N GLY A 124 5.88 -0.47 -11.50
CA GLY A 124 5.74 -1.71 -12.31
C GLY A 124 6.92 -1.98 -13.26
N GLY A 125 7.99 -1.20 -13.15
CA GLY A 125 9.18 -1.17 -13.98
C GLY A 125 10.16 -0.12 -13.48
N ASN A 126 11.35 -0.06 -14.06
CA ASN A 126 12.40 0.89 -13.71
C ASN A 126 12.74 1.78 -14.92
N TYR A 127 12.33 3.05 -14.86
CA TYR A 127 12.46 4.01 -15.96
C TYR A 127 13.48 5.07 -15.58
N ARG A 128 14.66 5.04 -16.21
CA ARG A 128 15.79 5.90 -15.83
C ARG A 128 16.22 6.79 -16.99
N LYS A 129 16.43 8.08 -16.73
CA LYS A 129 16.82 9.05 -17.76
C LYS A 129 18.19 8.72 -18.38
N ASP A 130 19.11 8.23 -17.55
CA ASP A 130 20.45 7.75 -17.97
C ASP A 130 20.41 6.48 -18.83
N CYS A 131 19.32 5.70 -18.79
CA CYS A 131 19.09 4.56 -19.67
C CYS A 131 18.37 4.92 -20.98
N GLY A 132 18.23 6.22 -21.29
CA GLY A 132 17.66 6.71 -22.56
C GLY A 132 16.14 6.89 -22.55
N PHE A 133 15.48 6.77 -21.39
CA PHE A 133 14.06 7.09 -21.29
C PHE A 133 13.85 8.60 -21.30
N SER A 134 13.05 9.11 -22.24
CA SER A 134 12.68 10.52 -22.28
C SER A 134 11.63 10.85 -21.22
N ILE A 135 11.53 12.13 -20.85
CA ILE A 135 10.51 12.59 -19.91
C ILE A 135 9.09 12.29 -20.43
N ASP A 136 8.84 12.44 -21.73
CA ASP A 136 7.53 12.16 -22.32
C ASP A 136 7.17 10.67 -22.26
N GLN A 137 8.17 9.77 -22.38
CA GLN A 137 7.96 8.34 -22.18
C GLN A 137 7.60 8.03 -20.72
N MET A 138 8.30 8.64 -19.76
CA MET A 138 7.99 8.48 -18.33
C MET A 138 6.60 9.03 -17.98
N LEU A 139 6.23 10.20 -18.51
CA LEU A 139 4.88 10.77 -18.34
C LEU A 139 3.79 9.87 -18.94
N ASN A 140 4.06 9.25 -20.09
CA ASN A 140 3.13 8.29 -20.68
C ASN A 140 2.93 7.04 -19.79
N VAL A 141 4.01 6.54 -19.17
CA VAL A 141 3.91 5.48 -18.17
C VAL A 141 2.98 5.88 -17.03
N VAL A 142 3.13 7.09 -16.47
CA VAL A 142 2.27 7.61 -15.39
C VAL A 142 0.80 7.67 -15.80
N ARG A 143 0.49 8.05 -17.04
CA ARG A 143 -0.89 8.11 -17.55
C ARG A 143 -1.52 6.73 -17.68
N VAL A 144 -0.81 5.79 -18.31
CA VAL A 144 -1.26 4.39 -18.46
C VAL A 144 -1.40 3.71 -17.08
N ALA A 145 -0.47 4.00 -16.18
CA ALA A 145 -0.50 3.58 -14.79
C ALA A 145 -1.74 4.09 -14.04
N ALA A 146 -2.12 5.35 -14.25
CA ALA A 146 -3.27 5.95 -13.60
C ALA A 146 -4.58 5.23 -13.97
N GLU A 147 -4.77 4.88 -15.24
CA GLU A 147 -5.94 4.12 -15.70
C GLU A 147 -6.03 2.75 -15.01
N ARG A 148 -4.89 2.04 -14.93
CA ARG A 148 -4.81 0.75 -14.23
C ARG A 148 -5.05 0.91 -12.73
N TYR A 149 -4.52 1.97 -12.13
CA TYR A 149 -4.68 2.26 -10.70
C TYR A 149 -6.14 2.60 -10.35
N GLN A 150 -6.83 3.38 -11.18
CA GLN A 150 -8.26 3.65 -11.00
C GLN A 150 -9.12 2.39 -11.15
N SER A 151 -8.76 1.51 -12.10
CA SER A 151 -9.38 0.19 -12.23
C SER A 151 -9.14 -0.67 -10.97
N HIS A 152 -7.92 -0.68 -10.44
CA HIS A 152 -7.60 -1.36 -9.18
C HIS A 152 -8.40 -0.80 -7.99
N LEU A 153 -8.50 0.53 -7.84
CA LEU A 153 -9.28 1.15 -6.76
C LEU A 153 -10.81 0.92 -6.84
N SER A 154 -11.32 0.56 -8.02
CA SER A 154 -12.74 0.28 -8.26
C SER A 154 -13.08 -1.20 -8.21
N THR A 155 -12.11 -2.08 -8.47
CA THR A 155 -12.29 -3.55 -8.46
C THR A 155 -11.77 -4.24 -7.21
N THR A 156 -10.87 -3.59 -6.46
CA THR A 156 -10.41 -4.06 -5.15
C THR A 156 -11.28 -3.41 -4.06
N PRO A 157 -12.09 -4.19 -3.34
CA PRO A 157 -13.11 -3.64 -2.45
C PRO A 157 -12.53 -2.81 -1.27
#